data_AF-A0A833H4M5-F1
#
_entry.id   AF-A0A833H4M5-F1
#
_cell.length_a   1.000
_cell.length_b   1.000
_cell.length_c   1.000
_cell.angle_alpha   90.00
_cell.angle_beta   90.00
_cell.angle_gamma   90.00
#
_symmetry.space_group_name_H-M   'P 1'
#
loop_
_entity.id
_entity.type
_entity.pdbx_description
1 polymer ?
#
loop_
_entity_poly.entity_id
_entity_poly.type
_entity_poly.pdbx_seq_one_letter_code
_entity_poly.pdbx_strand_id
1 'polypeptide(L)'
;MQKIRFYSIVTLVVGGALLIGAGSYIIFGSYSEGSRAGRLIKLTKKGYVFKTYEGELDMGGISTIRERRNEEGGITSIWDFSVDKDDQRLIEQLERLGGRNVRLRYEERFFRLFWEGETRYFVTGVEAAD
;
A
#
# COMPACT_ATOMS: atom_id res chain seq x y z
N MET A 1 7.93 -14.81 -48.89
CA MET A 1 8.82 -14.52 -47.73
C MET A 1 8.49 -13.19 -47.03
N GLN A 2 8.29 -12.08 -47.75
CA GLN A 2 7.99 -10.77 -47.12
C GLN A 2 6.70 -10.75 -46.28
N LYS A 3 5.61 -11.35 -46.77
CA LYS A 3 4.33 -11.46 -46.04
C LYS A 3 4.46 -12.28 -44.74
N ILE A 4 5.22 -13.37 -44.76
CA ILE A 4 5.45 -14.22 -43.57
C ILE A 4 6.23 -13.44 -42.51
N ARG A 5 7.31 -12.75 -42.91
CA ARG A 5 8.08 -11.87 -42.00
C ARG A 5 7.21 -10.76 -41.41
N PHE A 6 6.33 -10.16 -42.21
CA PHE A 6 5.38 -9.15 -41.75
C PHE A 6 4.43 -9.69 -40.68
N TYR A 7 3.77 -10.82 -40.93
CA TYR A 7 2.89 -11.44 -39.92
C TYR A 7 3.63 -11.86 -38.65
N SER A 8 4.86 -12.40 -38.76
CA SER A 8 5.68 -12.71 -37.59
C SER A 8 6.01 -11.47 -36.75
N ILE A 9 6.35 -10.35 -37.39
CA ILE A 9 6.62 -9.08 -36.70
C ILE A 9 5.36 -8.58 -36.01
N VAL A 10 4.22 -8.56 -36.71
CA VAL A 10 2.93 -8.12 -36.14
C VAL A 10 2.55 -8.97 -34.92
N THR A 11 2.66 -10.30 -35.00
CA THR A 11 2.38 -11.19 -33.86
C THR A 11 3.30 -10.92 -32.69
N LEU A 12 4.60 -10.67 -32.92
CA LEU A 12 5.55 -10.36 -31.86
C LEU A 12 5.23 -9.02 -31.19
N VAL A 13 4.90 -7.99 -31.98
CA VAL A 13 4.52 -6.67 -31.46
C VAL A 13 3.23 -6.74 -30.65
N VAL A 14 2.19 -7.41 -31.17
CA VAL A 14 0.91 -7.57 -30.47
C VAL A 14 1.08 -8.41 -29.21
N GLY A 15 1.82 -9.52 -29.28
CA GLY A 15 2.14 -10.34 -28.11
C GLY A 15 2.92 -9.56 -27.06
N GLY A 16 3.92 -8.77 -27.48
CA GLY A 16 4.69 -7.90 -26.59
C GLY A 16 3.82 -6.84 -25.90
N ALA A 17 2.93 -6.18 -26.67
CA ALA A 17 2.00 -5.20 -26.12
C ALA A 17 1.04 -5.80 -25.09
N LEU A 18 0.52 -7.01 -25.35
CA LEU A 18 -0.35 -7.73 -24.41
C LEU A 18 0.40 -8.10 -23.12
N LEU A 19 1.64 -8.58 -23.23
CA LEU A 19 2.47 -8.91 -22.06
C LEU A 19 2.79 -7.68 -21.22
N ILE A 20 3.13 -6.55 -21.85
CA ILE A 20 3.38 -5.29 -21.15
C ILE A 20 2.11 -4.79 -20.47
N GLY A 21 0.97 -4.81 -21.16
CA GLY A 21 -0.32 -4.41 -20.58
C GLY A 21 -0.70 -5.26 -19.37
N ALA A 22 -0.63 -6.59 -19.48
CA ALA A 22 -0.91 -7.49 -18.37
C ALA A 22 0.08 -7.29 -17.21
N GLY A 23 1.37 -7.13 -17.50
CA GLY A 23 2.40 -6.86 -16.51
C GLY A 23 2.16 -5.55 -15.76
N SER A 24 1.80 -4.48 -16.47
CA SER A 24 1.48 -3.19 -15.84
C SER A 24 0.27 -3.26 -14.91
N TYR A 25 -0.77 -4.00 -15.31
CA TYR A 25 -1.97 -4.15 -14.48
C TYR A 25 -1.66 -4.91 -13.18
N ILE A 26 -0.80 -5.94 -13.23
CA ILE A 26 -0.40 -6.68 -12.03
C ILE A 26 0.46 -5.82 -11.09
N ILE A 27 1.33 -4.96 -11.65
CA ILE A 27 2.23 -4.13 -10.85
C ILE A 27 1.48 -2.98 -10.17
N PHE A 28 0.57 -2.31 -10.89
CA PHE A 28 -0.08 -1.09 -10.42
C PHE A 28 -1.54 -1.27 -9.99
N GLY A 29 -2.14 -2.43 -10.28
CA GLY A 29 -3.53 -2.71 -9.94
C GLY A 29 -3.73 -2.97 -8.45
N SER A 30 -4.83 -2.43 -7.92
CA SER A 30 -5.44 -2.83 -6.66
C SER A 30 -6.51 -3.90 -6.89
N TYR A 31 -6.65 -4.81 -5.93
CA TYR A 31 -7.65 -5.89 -5.99
C TYR A 31 -8.73 -5.77 -4.91
N SER A 32 -8.43 -5.03 -3.84
CA SER A 32 -9.33 -4.82 -2.72
C SER A 32 -9.22 -3.39 -2.24
N GLU A 33 -10.35 -2.82 -1.88
CA GLU A 33 -10.45 -1.52 -1.22
C GLU A 33 -11.18 -1.71 0.11
N GLY A 34 -10.87 -0.90 1.10
CA GLY A 34 -11.50 -1.01 2.40
C GLY A 34 -11.23 0.17 3.32
N SER A 35 -11.75 0.05 4.54
CA SER A 35 -11.49 1.02 5.61
C SER A 35 -11.17 0.34 6.93
N ARG A 36 -10.22 0.89 7.68
CA ARG A 36 -9.90 0.47 9.05
C ARG A 36 -9.96 1.67 9.97
N ALA A 37 -10.47 1.46 11.18
CA ALA A 37 -10.54 2.49 12.20
C ALA A 37 -9.64 2.11 13.38
N GLY A 38 -9.02 3.11 13.98
CA GLY A 38 -8.08 2.90 15.08
C GLY A 38 -7.37 4.18 15.43
N ARG A 39 -6.40 4.09 16.34
CA ARG A 39 -5.53 5.19 16.72
C ARG A 39 -4.32 5.24 15.80
N LEU A 40 -4.09 6.38 15.15
CA LEU A 40 -2.88 6.58 14.33
C LEU A 40 -1.68 6.75 15.27
N ILE A 41 -0.88 5.70 15.43
CA ILE A 41 0.21 5.69 16.42
C ILE A 41 1.52 6.21 15.84
N LYS A 42 1.71 6.08 14.52
CA LYS A 42 2.98 6.42 13.88
C LYS A 42 2.78 6.74 12.41
N LEU A 43 3.56 7.72 11.93
CA LEU A 43 3.85 7.94 10.53
C LEU A 43 5.34 8.30 10.44
N THR A 44 6.10 7.56 9.65
CA THR A 44 7.54 7.75 9.53
C THR A 44 8.00 7.69 8.10
N LYS A 45 8.88 8.62 7.72
CA LYS A 45 9.59 8.57 6.46
C LYS A 45 10.88 7.76 6.62
N LYS A 46 10.92 6.55 6.10
CA LYS A 46 12.06 5.63 6.25
C LYS A 46 12.51 5.04 4.92
N GLY A 47 13.71 4.46 4.90
CA GLY A 47 14.36 3.92 3.71
C GLY A 47 15.76 4.49 3.46
N TYR A 48 16.57 3.76 2.71
CA TYR A 48 17.99 4.08 2.47
C TYR A 48 18.19 4.83 1.15
N VAL A 49 17.88 4.18 0.02
CA VAL A 49 17.97 4.79 -1.32
C VAL A 49 16.66 5.50 -1.69
N PHE A 50 15.53 4.81 -1.47
CA PHE A 50 14.20 5.35 -1.70
C PHE A 50 13.53 5.51 -0.34
N LYS A 51 13.10 6.73 -0.03
CA LYS A 51 12.35 7.00 1.20
C LYS A 51 10.86 6.85 0.93
N THR A 52 10.19 6.06 1.75
CA THR A 52 8.74 5.82 1.71
C THR A 52 8.12 6.30 3.02
N TYR A 53 6.81 6.56 2.98
CA TYR A 53 6.04 6.95 4.16
C TYR A 53 5.28 5.73 4.67
N GLU A 54 5.57 5.34 5.90
CA GLU A 54 5.04 4.14 6.52
C GLU A 54 4.39 4.50 7.84
N GLY A 55 3.15 4.06 8.03
CA GLY A 55 2.38 4.31 9.22
C GLY A 55 1.91 3.04 9.91
N GLU A 56 1.54 3.20 11.17
CA GLU A 56 1.01 2.13 12.01
C GLU A 56 -0.32 2.62 12.63
N LEU A 57 -1.36 1.79 12.51
CA LEU A 57 -2.68 2.02 13.07
C LEU A 57 -2.95 0.99 14.16
N ASP A 58 -3.22 1.46 15.37
CA ASP A 58 -3.67 0.62 16.47
C ASP A 58 -5.20 0.48 16.40
N MET A 59 -5.68 -0.69 15.94
CA MET A 59 -7.12 -0.96 15.80
C MET A 59 -7.78 -1.34 17.14
N GLY A 60 -7.01 -1.46 18.22
CA GLY A 60 -7.46 -2.02 19.48
C GLY A 60 -7.89 -3.48 19.37
N GLY A 61 -8.27 -4.07 20.51
CA GLY A 61 -8.87 -5.40 20.58
C GLY A 61 -7.89 -6.54 20.89
N ILE A 62 -8.47 -7.66 21.37
CA ILE A 62 -7.76 -8.91 21.66
C ILE A 62 -7.43 -9.58 20.31
N SER A 63 -6.23 -9.39 19.79
CA SER A 63 -5.71 -10.20 18.68
C SER A 63 -5.54 -11.64 19.14
N THR A 64 -6.53 -12.49 18.89
CA THR A 64 -6.46 -13.93 19.19
C THR A 64 -5.62 -14.73 18.19
N ILE A 65 -5.04 -14.10 17.15
CA ILE A 65 -4.23 -14.81 16.16
C ILE A 65 -3.03 -13.92 15.74
N ARG A 66 -1.83 -14.39 16.10
CA ARG A 66 -0.48 -14.05 15.58
C ARG A 66 0.31 -12.90 16.22
N GLU A 67 1.07 -13.29 17.24
CA GLU A 67 2.54 -13.18 17.27
C GLU A 67 3.18 -11.79 17.08
N ARG A 68 2.81 -10.83 17.93
CA ARG A 68 3.83 -9.98 18.58
C ARG A 68 3.57 -9.97 20.08
N ARG A 69 4.07 -11.01 20.75
CA ARG A 69 4.29 -10.97 22.20
C ARG A 69 5.40 -9.95 22.44
N ASN A 70 5.04 -8.67 22.53
CA ASN A 70 5.88 -7.75 23.28
C ASN A 70 5.88 -8.28 24.72
N GLU A 71 7.06 -8.38 25.34
CA GLU A 71 7.28 -9.03 26.64
C GLU A 71 6.53 -8.35 27.81
N GLU A 72 5.81 -7.26 27.54
CA GLU A 72 4.98 -6.51 28.48
C GLU A 72 3.50 -6.55 28.06
N GLY A 73 2.80 -7.64 28.39
CA GLY A 73 1.41 -7.65 28.87
C GLY A 73 0.27 -6.99 28.07
N GLY A 74 0.42 -6.61 26.80
CA GLY A 74 -0.64 -6.00 25.98
C GLY A 74 -0.87 -6.73 24.66
N ILE A 75 -2.13 -7.06 24.36
CA ILE A 75 -2.55 -7.60 23.06
C ILE A 75 -3.07 -6.43 22.23
N THR A 76 -2.24 -5.86 21.36
CA THR A 76 -2.60 -4.72 20.50
C THR A 76 -2.57 -5.14 19.04
N SER A 77 -3.68 -4.96 18.33
CA SER A 77 -3.78 -5.26 16.90
C SER A 77 -3.23 -4.09 16.07
N ILE A 78 -1.92 -4.09 15.85
CA ILE A 78 -1.23 -3.08 15.02
C ILE A 78 -1.38 -3.45 13.54
N TRP A 79 -1.81 -2.49 12.74
CA TRP A 79 -1.85 -2.60 11.29
C TRP A 79 -0.87 -1.63 10.64
N ASP A 80 0.10 -2.19 9.92
CA ASP A 80 1.07 -1.43 9.15
C ASP A 80 0.50 -1.07 7.78
N PHE A 81 0.73 0.17 7.34
CA PHE A 81 0.31 0.67 6.04
C PHE A 81 1.37 1.58 5.42
N SER A 82 1.30 1.73 4.10
CA SER A 82 2.15 2.62 3.33
C SER A 82 1.32 3.78 2.78
N VAL A 83 1.97 4.91 2.52
CA VAL A 83 1.36 6.08 1.88
C VAL A 83 2.16 6.42 0.64
N ASP A 84 1.47 6.74 -0.44
CA ASP A 84 2.12 7.21 -1.64
C ASP A 84 2.88 8.51 -1.34
N LYS A 85 4.18 8.52 -1.64
CA LYS A 85 5.06 9.67 -1.41
C LYS A 85 4.64 10.88 -2.25
N ASP A 86 3.92 10.69 -3.35
CA ASP A 86 3.50 11.76 -4.24
C ASP A 86 2.22 12.43 -3.71
N ASP A 87 1.49 11.81 -2.77
CA ASP A 87 0.31 12.40 -2.10
C ASP A 87 0.72 13.19 -0.84
N GLN A 88 1.36 14.34 -1.06
CA GLN A 88 1.76 15.25 0.01
C GLN A 88 0.58 15.71 0.88
N ARG A 89 -0.61 15.86 0.28
CA ARG A 89 -1.81 16.29 0.99
C ARG A 89 -2.23 15.25 2.04
N LEU A 90 -2.27 13.98 1.66
CA LEU A 90 -2.61 12.90 2.58
C LEU A 90 -1.58 12.75 3.70
N ILE A 91 -0.29 12.88 3.37
CA ILE A 91 0.81 12.85 4.35
C ILE A 91 0.61 13.94 5.40
N GLU A 92 0.39 15.19 4.99
CA GLU A 92 0.13 16.30 5.91
C GLU A 92 -1.11 16.06 6.78
N GLN A 93 -2.19 15.50 6.21
CA GLN A 93 -3.39 15.15 6.97
C GLN A 93 -3.10 14.09 8.04
N LEU A 94 -2.34 13.05 7.69
CA LEU A 94 -1.95 12.00 8.62
C LEU A 94 -1.03 12.53 9.73
N GLU A 95 -0.05 13.38 9.39
CA GLU A 95 0.82 14.02 10.39
C GLU A 95 0.01 14.85 11.39
N ARG A 96 -0.96 15.64 10.92
CA ARG A 96 -1.84 16.45 11.79
C ARG A 96 -2.76 15.62 12.67
N LEU A 97 -3.18 14.45 12.19
CA LEU A 97 -4.06 13.53 12.91
C LEU A 97 -3.27 12.49 13.73
N GLY A 98 -1.94 12.57 13.74
CA GLY A 98 -1.08 11.71 14.55
C GLY A 98 -1.50 11.68 16.02
N GLY A 99 -1.59 10.48 16.58
CA GLY A 99 -2.01 10.23 17.95
C GLY A 99 -3.52 10.26 18.19
N ARG A 100 -4.34 10.60 17.19
CA ARG A 100 -5.82 10.63 17.28
C ARG A 100 -6.45 9.35 16.75
N ASN A 101 -7.72 9.15 17.08
CA ASN A 101 -8.55 8.13 16.44
C ASN A 101 -8.92 8.59 15.03
N VAL A 102 -8.71 7.72 14.06
CA VAL A 102 -8.95 7.99 12.65
C VAL A 102 -9.59 6.78 11.98
N ARG A 103 -10.26 7.04 10.86
CA ARG A 103 -10.65 6.03 9.88
C ARG A 103 -9.79 6.21 8.64
N LEU A 104 -9.03 5.19 8.30
CA LEU A 104 -8.18 5.13 7.11
C LEU A 104 -8.91 4.37 6.00
N ARG A 105 -8.97 4.95 4.80
CA ARG A 105 -9.35 4.23 3.59
C ARG A 105 -8.08 3.76 2.89
N TYR A 106 -8.09 2.54 2.37
CA TYR A 106 -6.93 1.94 1.76
C TYR A 106 -7.29 1.09 0.55
N GLU A 107 -6.30 0.90 -0.30
CA GLU A 107 -6.30 -0.06 -1.39
C GLU A 107 -5.21 -1.12 -1.14
N GLU A 108 -5.56 -2.39 -1.30
CA GLU A 108 -4.60 -3.49 -1.32
C GLU A 108 -4.18 -3.80 -2.76
N ARG A 109 -2.89 -3.62 -3.03
CA ARG A 109 -2.29 -3.84 -4.34
C ARG A 109 -1.85 -5.29 -4.53
N PHE A 110 -1.90 -5.78 -5.78
CA PHE A 110 -1.43 -7.13 -6.12
C PHE A 110 0.07 -7.30 -5.84
N PHE A 111 0.84 -6.29 -6.20
CA PHE A 111 2.28 -6.23 -6.00
C PHE A 111 2.66 -4.90 -5.34
N ARG A 112 3.83 -4.86 -4.72
CA ARG A 112 4.42 -3.62 -4.21
C ARG A 112 5.87 -3.54 -4.66
N LEU A 113 6.26 -2.36 -5.11
CA LEU A 113 7.63 -2.07 -5.45
C LEU A 113 8.34 -1.55 -4.20
N PHE A 114 9.56 -2.00 -3.95
CA PHE A 114 10.30 -1.68 -2.72
C PHE A 114 10.64 -0.18 -2.57
N TRP A 115 10.55 0.60 -3.65
CA TRP A 115 10.77 2.04 -3.65
C TRP A 115 9.49 2.87 -3.45
N GLU A 116 8.33 2.20 -3.42
CA GLU A 116 7.02 2.84 -3.31
C GLU A 116 6.43 2.70 -1.91
N GLY A 117 6.57 1.52 -1.29
CA GLY A 117 6.13 1.29 0.08
C GLY A 117 6.55 -0.06 0.66
N GLU A 118 6.52 -0.16 1.99
CA GLU A 118 6.84 -1.38 2.74
C GLU A 118 5.69 -2.38 2.86
N THR A 119 4.46 -1.96 2.55
CA THR A 119 3.27 -2.80 2.64
C THR A 119 2.51 -2.82 1.31
N ARG A 120 1.57 -3.76 1.15
CA ARG A 120 0.65 -3.75 0.00
C ARG A 120 -0.59 -2.88 0.26
N TYR A 121 -0.71 -2.35 1.47
CA TYR A 121 -1.84 -1.58 1.93
C TYR A 121 -1.52 -0.10 1.79
N PHE A 122 -1.95 0.50 0.69
CA PHE A 122 -1.75 1.92 0.45
C PHE A 122 -2.95 2.69 0.95
N VAL A 123 -2.74 3.55 1.95
CA VAL A 123 -3.78 4.45 2.42
C VAL A 123 -4.01 5.52 1.36
N THR A 124 -5.29 5.73 1.03
CA THR A 124 -5.76 6.68 0.02
C THR A 124 -6.62 7.79 0.63
N GLY A 125 -6.93 7.70 1.93
CA GLY A 125 -7.67 8.74 2.63
C GLY A 125 -7.69 8.57 4.13
N VAL A 126 -7.89 9.69 4.84
CA VAL A 126 -8.00 9.73 6.30
C VAL A 126 -9.16 10.64 6.73
N GLU A 127 -9.90 10.19 7.73
CA GLU A 127 -10.94 10.95 8.41
C GLU A 127 -10.70 10.90 9.92
N ALA A 128 -10.94 12.02 10.62
CA ALA A 128 -10.98 12.01 12.08
C ALA A 128 -12.19 11.18 12.54
N ALA A 129 -11.97 10.28 13.50
CA ALA A 129 -13.03 9.59 14.21
C ALA A 129 -13.16 10.26 15.57
N ASP A 130 -14.17 11.11 15.72
CA ASP A 130 -14.55 11.72 17.01
C ASP A 130 -15.13 10.67 17.97
#